data_AF-A0ABD5RYA9-F1
#
_entry.id   AF-A0ABD5RYA9-F1
#
_cell.length_a   1.000
_cell.length_b   1.000
_cell.length_c   1.000
_cell.angle_alpha   90.00
_cell.angle_beta   90.00
_cell.angle_gamma   90.00
#
_symmetry.space_group_name_H-M   'P 1'
#
loop_
_entity.id
_entity.type
_entity.pdbx_description
1 polymer ?
#
loop_
_entity_poly.entity_id
_entity_poly.type
_entity_poly.pdbx_seq_one_letter_code
_entity_poly.pdbx_strand_id
1 'polypeptide(L)' 'MSPLALSVPVLQAGLLSTPLGQLLAALVVAAVVLLVGRVFLKLAWRIVTFGIVLVAEALALSMLGIDLGIWF' A
#
# COMPACT_ATOMS: atom_id res chain seq x y z
N MET A 1 -22.45 -8.91 -29.78
CA MET A 1 -21.78 -7.78 -29.09
C MET A 1 -22.79 -6.64 -29.00
N SER A 2 -23.41 -6.47 -27.83
CA SER A 2 -24.53 -5.53 -27.67
C SER A 2 -24.04 -4.08 -27.76
N PRO A 3 -24.64 -3.23 -28.62
CA PRO A 3 -24.23 -1.84 -28.82
C PRO A 3 -24.41 -0.97 -27.56
N LEU A 4 -25.18 -1.42 -26.56
CA LEU A 4 -25.31 -0.77 -25.26
C LEU A 4 -24.02 -0.80 -24.40
N ALA A 5 -23.13 -1.76 -24.62
CA ALA A 5 -21.91 -1.86 -23.80
C ALA A 5 -20.92 -0.70 -24.06
N LEU A 6 -21.01 -0.07 -25.24
CA LEU A 6 -20.15 1.05 -25.64
C LEU A 6 -20.75 2.42 -25.31
N SER A 7 -22.06 2.53 -25.06
CA SER A 7 -22.70 3.81 -24.73
C SER A 7 -22.48 4.24 -23.28
N VAL A 8 -22.34 3.28 -22.35
CA VAL A 8 -22.05 3.53 -20.93
C VAL A 8 -20.72 4.28 -20.71
N PRO A 9 -19.57 3.85 -21.28
CA PRO A 9 -18.31 4.58 -21.08
C PRO A 9 -18.30 5.96 -21.73
N VAL A 10 -19.04 6.18 -22.82
CA VAL A 10 -19.15 7.49 -23.49
C VAL A 10 -19.92 8.50 -22.63
N LEU A 11 -21.02 8.06 -21.98
CA LEU A 11 -21.76 8.90 -21.03
C LEU A 11 -20.94 9.21 -19.77
N GLN A 12 -20.17 8.24 -19.26
CA GLN A 12 -19.25 8.46 -18.14
C GLN A 12 -18.13 9.43 -18.50
N ALA A 13 -17.56 9.36 -19.72
CA ALA A 13 -16.54 10.29 -20.17
C ALA A 13 -17.06 11.74 -20.26
N GLY A 14 -18.30 11.92 -20.76
CA GLY A 14 -18.98 13.21 -20.73
C GLY A 14 -19.24 13.70 -19.30
N LEU A 15 -19.63 12.81 -18.38
CA LEU A 15 -19.87 13.15 -16.98
C LEU A 15 -18.58 13.55 -16.23
N LEU A 16 -17.45 12.89 -16.52
CA LEU A 16 -16.13 13.23 -15.97
C LEU A 16 -15.59 14.58 -16.49
N SER A 17 -16.05 15.05 -17.65
CA SER A 17 -15.73 16.39 -18.17
C SER A 17 -16.56 17.52 -17.54
N THR A 18 -17.59 17.18 -16.75
CA THR A 18 -18.34 18.18 -15.99
C THR A 18 -17.59 18.58 -14.71
N PRO A 19 -17.76 19.80 -14.20
CA PRO A 19 -17.13 20.25 -12.95
C PRO A 19 -17.45 19.35 -11.74
N LEU A 20 -18.61 18.69 -11.72
CA LEU A 20 -18.97 17.69 -10.71
C LEU A 20 -18.15 16.39 -10.84
N GLY A 21 -17.88 15.95 -12.08
CA GLY A 21 -17.05 14.78 -12.37
C GLY A 21 -15.59 14.96 -11.92
N GLN A 22 -15.03 16.15 -12.12
CA GLN A 22 -13.70 16.49 -11.59
C GLN A 22 -13.66 16.50 -10.06
N LEU A 23 -14.71 17.01 -9.40
CA LEU A 23 -14.81 17.00 -7.94
C LEU A 23 -14.82 15.57 -7.38
N LEU A 24 -15.60 14.68 -8.00
CA LEU A 24 -15.63 13.26 -7.63
C LEU A 24 -14.29 12.58 -7.90
N ALA A 25 -13.66 12.84 -9.05
CA ALA A 25 -12.35 12.29 -9.38
C ALA A 25 -11.27 12.76 -8.37
N ALA A 26 -11.27 14.04 -8.01
CA ALA A 26 -10.37 14.59 -6.99
C ALA A 26 -10.58 13.92 -5.63
N LEU A 27 -11.83 13.67 -5.24
CA LEU A 27 -12.16 12.95 -4.01
C LEU A 27 -11.61 11.51 -4.03
N VAL A 28 -11.76 10.81 -5.15
CA VAL A 28 -11.23 9.45 -5.34
C VAL A 28 -9.70 9.46 -5.27
N VAL A 29 -9.04 10.40 -5.95
CA VAL A 29 -7.58 10.55 -5.90
C VAL A 29 -7.12 10.79 -4.47
N ALA A 30 -7.75 11.70 -3.74
CA ALA A 30 -7.42 11.97 -2.34
C ALA A 30 -7.60 10.71 -1.47
N ALA A 31 -8.71 9.98 -1.65
CA ALA A 31 -8.96 8.73 -0.94
C ALA A 31 -7.88 7.67 -1.23
N VAL A 32 -7.44 7.54 -2.48
CA VAL A 32 -6.35 6.63 -2.87
C VAL A 32 -5.04 7.05 -2.21
N VAL A 33 -4.69 8.35 -2.23
CA VAL A 33 -3.48 8.87 -1.57
C VAL A 33 -3.49 8.60 -0.07
N LEU A 34 -4.62 8.85 0.61
CA LEU A 34 -4.81 8.55 2.03
C LEU A 34 -4.69 7.05 2.33
N LEU A 35 -5.24 6.20 1.46
CA LEU A 35 -5.14 4.75 1.59
C LEU A 35 -3.68 4.29 1.46
N VAL A 36 -2.96 4.79 0.47
CA VAL A 36 -1.53 4.50 0.26
C VAL A 36 -0.72 4.98 1.46
N GLY A 37 -0.88 6.25 1.87
CA GLY A 37 -0.17 6.81 3.03
C GLY A 37 -0.44 6.02 4.32
N ARG A 38 -1.67 5.57 4.53
CA ARG A 38 -2.04 4.76 5.70
C ARG A 38 -1.42 3.36 5.66
N VAL A 39 -1.34 2.74 4.49
CA VAL A 39 -0.68 1.44 4.32
C VAL A 39 0.81 1.57 4.60
N PHE A 40 1.48 2.59 4.05
CA PHE A 40 2.88 2.86 4.35
C PHE A 40 3.14 3.10 5.83
N LEU A 41 2.26 3.82 6.54
CA LEU A 41 2.41 4.03 7.97
C LEU A 41 2.32 2.73 8.78
N LYS A 42 1.41 1.83 8.39
CA LYS A 42 1.34 0.47 8.98
C LYS A 42 2.50 -0.43 8.55
N LEU A 43 2.99 -0.26 7.32
CA LEU A 43 4.08 -1.08 6.77
C LEU A 43 5.42 -0.69 7.37
N ALA A 44 5.66 0.61 7.58
CA ALA A 44 6.84 1.14 8.25
C ALA A 44 6.96 0.57 9.66
N TRP A 45 5.86 0.57 10.44
CA TRP A 45 5.87 -0.06 11.76
C TRP A 45 6.23 -1.55 11.67
N ARG A 46 5.71 -2.24 10.65
CA ARG A 46 5.99 -3.67 10.45
C ARG A 46 7.45 -3.92 10.11
N ILE A 47 8.03 -3.18 9.17
CA ILE A 47 9.45 -3.31 8.80
C ILE A 47 10.36 -2.99 9.99
N VAL A 48 10.05 -1.94 10.74
CA VAL A 48 10.79 -1.59 11.96
C VAL A 48 10.72 -2.70 13.00
N THR A 49 9.53 -3.26 13.23
CA THR A 49 9.35 -4.36 14.19
C THR A 49 10.11 -5.61 13.73
N PHE A 50 10.07 -5.96 12.44
CA PHE A 50 10.84 -7.07 11.91
C PHE A 50 12.36 -6.86 12.07
N GLY A 51 12.85 -5.64 11.85
CA GLY A 51 14.27 -5.31 12.10
C GLY A 51 14.64 -5.47 13.57
N ILE A 52 13.83 -4.94 14.47
CA ILE A 52 14.06 -5.07 15.92
C ILE A 52 13.98 -6.54 16.36
N VAL A 53 12.98 -7.29 15.91
CA VAL A 53 12.81 -8.72 16.24
C VAL A 53 13.98 -9.54 15.71
N LEU A 54 14.43 -9.32 14.47
CA LEU A 54 15.60 -10.00 13.91
C LEU A 54 16.88 -9.68 14.69
N VAL A 55 17.10 -8.42 15.06
CA VAL A 55 18.24 -8.02 15.89
C VAL A 55 18.15 -8.63 17.28
N ALA A 56 16.95 -8.64 17.89
CA ALA A 56 16.73 -9.21 19.21
C ALA A 56 16.95 -10.73 19.21
N GLU A 57 16.47 -11.46 18.19
CA GLU A 57 16.76 -12.88 18.05
C GLU A 57 18.23 -13.15 17.77
N ALA A 58 18.86 -12.40 16.85
CA ALA A 58 20.30 -12.54 16.58
C ALA A 58 21.14 -12.29 17.84
N LEU A 59 20.79 -11.27 18.62
CA LEU A 59 21.46 -10.93 19.87
C LEU A 59 21.18 -11.97 20.97
N ALA A 60 19.94 -12.48 21.07
CA ALA A 60 19.58 -13.53 22.01
C ALA A 60 20.30 -14.85 21.68
N LEU A 61 20.40 -15.22 20.40
CA LEU A 61 21.17 -16.38 19.93
C LEU A 61 22.68 -16.21 20.21
N SER A 62 23.21 -15.00 20.02
CA SER A 62 24.60 -14.66 20.35
C SER A 62 24.87 -14.75 21.86
N MET A 63 23.98 -14.22 22.70
CA MET A 63 24.08 -14.29 24.17
C MET A 63 23.89 -15.70 24.72
N LEU A 64 23.10 -16.54 24.05
CA LEU A 64 22.90 -17.95 24.42
C LEU A 64 24.14 -18.83 24.13
N GLY A 65 25.21 -18.26 23.56
CA GLY A 65 26.45 -18.99 23.27
C GLY A 65 26.31 -19.93 22.07
N ILE A 66 25.35 -19.69 21.18
CA ILE A 66 25.31 -20.32 19.85
C ILE A 66 26.31 -19.56 18.97
N ASP A 67 27.58 -19.71 19.32
CA ASP A 67 28.73 -19.57 18.43
C ASP A 67 28.73 -20.79 17.48
N LEU A 68 27.60 -21.03 16.80
CA LEU A 68 27.53 -22.07 15.80
C LEU A 68 28.14 -21.43 14.55
N GLY A 69 29.42 -21.71 14.32
CA GLY A 69 30.19 -21.34 13.13
C GLY A 69 29.55 -21.86 11.84
N ILE A 70 28.43 -21.25 11.46
CA ILE A 70 27.70 -21.45 10.21
C ILE A 70 27.58 -20.15 9.40
N TRP A 71 28.11 -19.04 9.93
CA TRP A 71 28.07 -17.73 9.26
C TRP A 71 29.45 -17.06 9.08
N PHE A 72 30.55 -17.66 9.58
CA PHE A 72 31.92 -17.19 9.31
C PHE A 72 32.88 -18.37 9.19
#